data_AF-A0A257VTB6-F1
#
_entry.id   AF-A0A257VTB6-F1
#
_cell.length_a   1.000
_cell.length_b   1.000
_cell.length_c   1.000
_cell.angle_alpha   90.00
_cell.angle_beta   90.00
_cell.angle_gamma   90.00
#
_symmetry.space_group_name_H-M   'P 1'
#
loop_
_entity.id
_entity.type
_entity.pdbx_description
1 polymer ?
#
loop_
_entity_poly.entity_id
_entity_poly.type
_entity_poly.pdbx_seq_one_letter_code
_entity_poly.pdbx_strand_id
1 'polypeptide(L)'
;MRVILIAMICLSAAWAQKYDGPKPEKPDLPYLRHATQLIPLEVSEAKEEKRREGAVYVSAGPASPARTPMAEPIFVFESKSIPAEKL
;
A
#
# COMPACT_ATOMS: atom_id res chain seq x y z
N MET A 1 -13.19 29.09 30.27
CA MET A 1 -13.27 27.60 30.27
C MET A 1 -13.50 27.01 28.87
N ARG A 2 -14.49 27.48 28.11
CA ARG A 2 -14.79 27.01 26.73
C ARG A 2 -13.62 27.10 25.74
N VAL A 3 -12.87 28.20 25.75
CA VAL A 3 -11.72 28.41 24.83
C VAL A 3 -10.56 27.45 25.14
N ILE A 4 -10.33 27.17 26.43
CA ILE A 4 -9.29 26.23 26.88
C ILE A 4 -9.65 24.80 26.45
N LEU A 5 -10.93 24.43 26.55
CA LEU A 5 -11.42 23.12 26.12
C LEU A 5 -11.26 22.92 24.59
N ILE A 6 -11.56 23.93 23.80
CA ILE A 6 -11.39 23.89 22.33
C ILE A 6 -9.90 23.80 21.96
N ALA A 7 -9.04 24.55 22.64
CA ALA A 7 -7.59 24.50 22.42
C ALA A 7 -7.00 23.10 22.75
N MET A 8 -7.49 22.45 23.82
CA MET A 8 -7.08 21.08 24.16
C MET A 8 -7.49 20.04 23.11
N ILE A 9 -8.70 20.16 22.55
CA ILE A 9 -9.20 19.23 21.52
C ILE A 9 -8.41 19.39 20.21
N CYS A 10 -8.03 20.62 19.82
CA CYS A 10 -7.17 20.83 18.65
C CYS A 10 -5.75 20.28 18.84
N LEU A 11 -5.22 20.30 20.07
CA LEU A 11 -3.88 19.80 20.37
C LEU A 11 -3.79 18.27 20.33
N SER A 12 -4.86 17.55 20.70
CA SER A 12 -4.89 16.09 20.65
C SER A 12 -4.99 15.55 19.22
N ALA A 13 -5.60 16.30 18.30
CA ALA A 13 -5.65 15.93 16.88
C ALA A 13 -4.26 15.94 16.20
N ALA A 14 -3.32 16.76 16.69
CA ALA A 14 -1.95 16.80 16.18
C ALA A 14 -1.09 15.58 16.60
N TRP A 15 -1.57 14.80 17.56
CA TRP A 15 -0.97 13.53 18.00
C TRP A 15 -1.66 12.31 17.37
N ALA A 16 -2.45 12.52 16.31
CA ALA A 16 -3.03 11.45 15.53
C ALA A 16 -1.92 10.63 14.84
N GLN A 17 -1.63 9.47 15.44
CA GLN A 17 -1.01 8.27 14.88
C GLN A 17 0.11 8.50 13.86
N LYS A 18 1.26 8.99 14.35
CA LYS A 18 2.50 8.84 13.60
C LYS A 18 2.79 7.35 13.41
N TYR A 19 2.98 6.93 12.15
CA TYR A 19 3.35 5.55 11.84
C TYR A 19 4.82 5.33 12.19
N ASP A 20 5.05 4.60 13.28
CA ASP A 20 6.38 4.19 13.74
C ASP A 20 6.80 2.80 13.20
N GLY A 21 6.01 2.23 12.29
CA GLY A 21 6.31 0.94 11.66
C GLY A 21 7.39 1.03 10.57
N PRO A 22 7.78 -0.12 9.99
CA PRO A 22 8.79 -0.15 8.93
C PRO A 22 8.29 0.64 7.71
N LYS A 23 9.18 1.46 7.14
CA LYS A 23 8.87 2.32 5.99
C LYS A 23 9.33 1.68 4.68
N PRO A 24 8.56 1.83 3.59
CA PRO A 24 8.97 1.40 2.25
C PRO A 24 10.34 1.96 1.84
N GLU A 25 11.13 1.17 1.14
CA GLU A 25 12.39 1.67 0.55
C GLU A 25 12.15 2.52 -0.70
N LYS A 26 11.04 2.26 -1.41
CA LYS A 26 10.65 2.97 -2.64
C LYS A 26 9.25 3.54 -2.49
N PRO A 27 9.07 4.85 -2.72
CA PRO A 27 7.74 5.44 -2.77
C PRO A 27 6.98 4.95 -4.01
N ASP A 28 5.67 5.07 -3.96
CA ASP A 28 4.71 4.74 -5.03
C ASP A 28 4.73 3.25 -5.44
N LEU A 29 5.24 2.38 -4.56
CA LEU A 29 5.19 0.94 -4.67
C LEU A 29 4.56 0.34 -3.39
N PRO A 30 3.52 -0.50 -3.49
CA PRO A 30 2.99 -1.21 -2.32
C PRO A 30 3.96 -2.28 -1.81
N TYR A 31 4.00 -2.46 -0.49
CA TYR A 31 4.74 -3.52 0.18
C TYR A 31 3.80 -4.35 1.04
N LEU A 32 4.04 -5.67 1.09
CA LEU A 32 3.40 -6.58 2.02
C LEU A 32 4.25 -6.67 3.28
N ARG A 33 3.67 -6.34 4.43
CA ARG A 33 4.34 -6.54 5.71
C ARG A 33 4.20 -7.99 6.13
N HIS A 34 5.33 -8.66 6.27
CA HIS A 34 5.43 -10.00 6.84
C HIS A 34 6.30 -9.93 8.10
N ALA A 35 5.67 -10.04 9.27
CA ALA A 35 6.26 -9.77 10.58
C ALA A 35 6.90 -8.37 10.67
N THR A 36 8.23 -8.29 10.62
CA THR A 36 9.01 -7.04 10.66
C THR A 36 9.57 -6.64 9.30
N GLN A 37 9.43 -7.49 8.28
CA GLN A 37 9.95 -7.26 6.95
C GLN A 37 8.89 -6.67 6.02
N LEU A 38 9.32 -5.83 5.09
CA LEU A 38 8.52 -5.35 3.97
C LEU A 38 8.95 -6.06 2.71
N ILE A 39 8.00 -6.75 2.07
CA ILE A 39 8.20 -7.47 0.82
C ILE A 39 7.57 -6.63 -0.30
N PRO A 40 8.34 -6.13 -1.28
CA PRO A 40 7.77 -5.34 -2.38
C PRO A 40 6.78 -6.19 -3.18
N LEU A 41 5.64 -5.60 -3.55
CA LEU A 41 4.73 -6.25 -4.49
C LEU A 41 5.36 -6.29 -5.88
N GLU A 42 5.00 -7.32 -6.63
CA GLU A 42 5.45 -7.49 -8.00
C GLU A 42 4.79 -6.44 -8.91
N VAL A 43 5.63 -5.69 -9.63
CA VAL A 43 5.19 -4.81 -10.71
C VAL A 43 5.47 -5.54 -12.02
N SER A 44 4.49 -6.34 -12.47
CA SER A 44 4.56 -7.04 -13.74
C SER A 44 3.47 -6.53 -14.69
N GLU A 45 3.83 -6.28 -15.94
CA GLU A 45 2.86 -6.06 -17.00
C GLU A 45 2.22 -7.39 -17.41
N ALA A 46 0.90 -7.40 -17.58
CA ALA A 46 0.21 -8.55 -18.13
C ALA A 46 0.58 -8.71 -19.62
N LYS A 47 0.99 -9.92 -20.01
CA LYS A 47 1.34 -10.20 -21.41
C LYS A 47 0.09 -10.56 -22.20
N GLU A 48 -0.05 -9.98 -23.38
CA GLU A 48 -1.09 -10.36 -24.33
C GLU A 48 -0.74 -11.69 -25.00
N GLU A 49 -1.62 -12.68 -24.86
CA GLU A 49 -1.56 -13.96 -25.53
C GLU A 49 -2.75 -14.06 -26.50
N LYS A 50 -2.47 -14.17 -27.81
CA LYS A 50 -3.51 -14.35 -28.82
C LYS A 50 -3.97 -15.81 -28.83
N ARG A 51 -5.20 -16.06 -28.39
CA ARG A 51 -5.87 -17.36 -28.47
C ARG A 51 -6.92 -17.35 -29.57
N ARG A 52 -7.37 -18.53 -29.99
CA ARG A 52 -8.41 -18.68 -31.04
C ARG A 52 -9.73 -17.97 -30.67
N GLU A 53 -9.99 -17.81 -29.38
CA GLU A 53 -11.19 -17.19 -28.82
C GLU A 53 -11.05 -15.67 -28.60
N GLY A 54 -9.86 -15.09 -28.78
CA GLY A 54 -9.57 -13.68 -28.56
C GLY A 54 -8.21 -13.41 -27.90
N ALA A 55 -7.91 -12.14 -27.65
CA ALA A 55 -6.73 -11.73 -26.88
C ALA A 55 -6.97 -11.94 -25.39
N VAL A 56 -6.08 -12.68 -24.72
CA VAL A 56 -6.12 -12.91 -23.28
C VAL A 56 -4.89 -12.28 -22.64
N TYR A 57 -5.06 -11.54 -21.55
CA TYR A 57 -3.95 -10.94 -20.82
C TYR A 57 -3.59 -11.83 -19.62
N VAL A 58 -2.33 -12.26 -19.55
CA VAL A 58 -1.87 -13.23 -18.54
C VAL A 58 -0.77 -12.62 -17.68
N SER A 59 -0.90 -12.75 -16.36
CA SER A 59 0.14 -12.47 -15.36
C SER A 59 0.55 -13.74 -14.63
N ALA A 60 1.81 -13.83 -14.19
CA ALA A 60 2.39 -15.02 -13.59
C ALA A 60 2.00 -15.16 -12.10
N GLY A 61 0.81 -15.66 -11.80
CA GLY A 61 0.31 -15.77 -10.41
C GLY A 61 1.16 -16.62 -9.43
N PRO A 62 1.56 -17.86 -9.75
CA PRO A 62 2.22 -18.76 -8.79
C PRO A 62 3.70 -18.44 -8.48
N ALA A 63 4.35 -17.67 -9.36
CA ALA A 63 5.76 -17.27 -9.24
C ALA A 63 5.93 -15.93 -8.50
N SER A 64 4.83 -15.29 -8.07
CA SER A 64 4.91 -13.99 -7.44
C SER A 64 5.69 -14.07 -6.12
N PRO A 65 6.73 -13.23 -5.93
CA PRO A 65 7.52 -13.22 -4.70
C PRO A 65 6.70 -12.75 -3.49
N ALA A 66 5.63 -11.98 -3.71
CA ALA A 66 4.71 -11.51 -2.69
C ALA A 66 3.53 -12.49 -2.53
N ARG A 67 3.75 -13.61 -1.83
CA ARG A 67 2.65 -14.51 -1.44
C ARG A 67 1.87 -13.91 -0.28
N THR A 68 0.54 -13.83 -0.40
CA THR A 68 -0.32 -13.39 0.71
C THR A 68 -0.25 -14.41 1.85
N PRO A 69 0.31 -14.06 3.02
CA PRO A 69 0.36 -14.97 4.16
C PRO A 69 -1.06 -15.23 4.68
N MET A 70 -1.28 -16.42 5.26
CA MET A 70 -2.61 -16.88 5.67
C MET A 70 -3.19 -16.13 6.89
N ALA A 71 -2.36 -15.41 7.64
CA ALA A 71 -2.80 -14.56 8.75
C ALA A 71 -2.54 -13.08 8.39
N GLU A 72 -3.63 -12.30 8.31
CA GLU A 72 -3.68 -10.83 8.28
C GLU A 72 -2.66 -10.12 7.35
N PRO A 73 -2.94 -10.00 6.05
CA PRO A 73 -2.08 -9.25 5.15
C PRO A 73 -2.18 -7.75 5.42
N ILE A 74 -1.06 -7.14 5.79
CA ILE A 74 -0.94 -5.69 5.97
C ILE A 74 -0.17 -5.13 4.78
N PHE A 75 -0.81 -4.24 4.01
CA PHE A 75 -0.15 -3.49 2.95
C PHE A 75 0.34 -2.14 3.47
N VAL A 76 1.58 -1.81 3.18
CA VAL A 76 2.20 -0.52 3.50
C VAL A 76 2.51 0.18 2.19
N PHE A 77 2.03 1.41 2.05
CA PHE A 77 2.21 2.22 0.87
C PHE A 77 2.60 3.65 1.28
N GLU A 78 3.74 4.09 0.76
CA GLU A 78 4.18 5.48 0.89
C GLU A 78 4.05 6.12 -0.49
N SER A 79 3.24 7.17 -0.61
CA SER A 79 3.15 7.93 -1.86
C SER A 79 3.94 9.22 -1.76
N LYS A 80 4.63 9.56 -2.85
CA LYS A 80 5.28 10.87 -2.98
C LYS A 80 4.27 11.96 -3.33
N SER A 81 3.31 11.65 -4.18
CA SER A 81 2.24 12.56 -4.59
C SER A 81 1.09 11.76 -5.20
N ILE A 82 -0.13 12.05 -4.75
CA ILE A 82 -1.36 11.50 -5.34
C ILE A 82 -2.10 12.66 -6.02
N PRO A 83 -2.14 12.72 -7.36
CA PRO A 83 -2.87 13.76 -8.07
C PRO A 83 -4.37 13.64 -7.75
N ALA A 84 -4.95 14.71 -7.22
CA ALA A 84 -6.34 14.73 -6.76
C ALA A 84 -7.34 14.49 -7.89
N GLU A 85 -6.95 14.78 -9.13
CA GLU A 85 -7.77 14.63 -10.33
C GLU A 85 -7.92 13.16 -10.76
N LYS A 86 -7.14 12.24 -10.18
CA LYS A 86 -7.16 10.80 -10.50
C LYS A 86 -7.67 9.93 -9.34
N LEU A 87 -8.13 10.54 -8.25
CA LEU A 87 -8.83 9.89 -7.14
C LEU A 87 -10.32 9.77 -7.45
#